data_AF-A0AAV9AKJ4-F1
#
_entry.id   AF-A0AAV9AKJ4-F1
#
_cell.length_a   1.000
_cell.length_b   1.000
_cell.length_c   1.000
_cell.angle_alpha   90.00
_cell.angle_beta   90.00
_cell.angle_gamma   90.00
#
_symmetry.space_group_name_H-M   'P 1'
#
loop_
_entity.id
_entity.type
_entity.pdbx_description
1 polymer ?
#
loop_
_entity_poly.entity_id
_entity_poly.type
_entity_poly.pdbx_seq_one_letter_code
_entity_poly.pdbx_strand_id
1 'polypeptide(L)'
;MKESQPNSTVTIRIYDSEEDAFMEILNFMYGMTLSSRAMKSSCTLFEVLMLADKFEIISCIEQCVQLLVDLPMTRESALSYFDIPMRSEYQPLINEATRFLASCYEDLTKHLDELCDMPVTVMETVLCSDNVRVSSEDCVYDIALKWARKQYPRLEDRRAFLGSCITRLVRFPYLRCAKLREVLACEDLDHDFAKDVVGEALFFKVDPRRCIWEPNTFQVKSFSERACMKLEFLFNITIEACEKLRVWDKISSKIFYLGKRSFFLEAQRCKSNPHQSDSFGLFICSSDIFSEVIIVDHMFAVKKKPEMNFVNLHRMVASFKKNEFCGTQRLICMLWKTFTANDSPYFIDGVLHLKAKLSFIN
;
A
#
# COMPACT_ATOMS: atom_id res chain seq x y z
N MET A 1 -6.52 46.10 56.79
CA MET A 1 -5.31 45.29 56.55
C MET A 1 -5.23 44.23 57.63
N LYS A 2 -5.47 42.96 57.27
CA LYS A 2 -5.08 41.80 58.07
C LYS A 2 -4.41 40.83 57.10
N GLU A 3 -3.20 40.47 57.46
CA GLU A 3 -2.18 39.84 56.64
C GLU A 3 -2.57 38.44 56.18
N SER A 4 -2.07 38.12 54.98
CA SER A 4 -2.15 36.86 54.27
C SER A 4 -1.69 35.68 55.13
N GLN A 5 -2.48 34.61 55.18
CA GLN A 5 -2.07 33.34 55.79
C GLN A 5 -0.88 32.74 55.01
N PRO A 6 0.20 32.31 55.70
CA PRO A 6 1.36 31.72 55.06
C PRO A 6 1.08 30.25 54.69
N ASN A 7 1.31 29.93 53.42
CA ASN A 7 1.61 28.60 52.87
C ASN A 7 0.67 27.44 53.24
N SER A 8 -0.44 27.31 52.51
CA SER A 8 -1.03 25.99 52.29
C SER A 8 -0.07 25.18 51.41
N THR A 9 0.79 24.35 52.01
CA THR A 9 1.63 23.40 51.24
C THR A 9 0.73 22.34 50.62
N VAL A 10 0.43 22.50 49.34
CA VAL A 10 -0.28 21.50 48.54
C VAL A 10 0.65 20.30 48.37
N THR A 11 0.24 19.14 48.90
CA THR A 11 1.01 17.89 48.80
C THR A 11 0.43 17.06 47.67
N ILE A 12 1.18 16.89 46.58
CA ILE A 12 0.79 16.06 45.44
C ILE A 12 1.35 14.66 45.65
N ARG A 13 0.50 13.62 45.52
CA ARG A 13 0.93 12.22 45.58
C ARG A 13 1.15 11.72 44.16
N ILE A 14 2.35 11.19 43.90
CA ILE A 14 2.79 10.70 42.61
C ILE A 14 3.28 9.26 42.83
N TYR A 15 3.15 8.40 41.83
CA TYR A 15 3.72 7.05 41.89
C TYR A 15 5.23 7.12 41.64
N ASP A 16 6.02 6.25 42.27
CA ASP A 16 7.49 6.22 42.11
C ASP A 16 7.93 6.10 40.63
N SER A 17 7.10 5.46 39.78
CA SER A 17 7.35 5.34 38.34
C SER A 17 7.12 6.62 37.53
N GLU A 18 6.33 7.57 38.07
CA GLU A 18 5.99 8.84 37.41
C GLU A 18 6.93 9.99 37.82
N GLU A 19 7.87 9.75 38.75
CA GLU A 19 8.73 10.79 39.34
C GLU A 19 9.59 11.51 38.29
N ASP A 20 10.27 10.76 37.42
CA ASP A 20 11.15 11.33 36.39
C ASP A 20 10.39 12.21 35.40
N ALA A 21 9.24 11.73 34.91
CA ALA A 21 8.41 12.46 33.96
C ALA A 21 7.71 13.68 34.60
N PHE A 22 7.35 13.59 35.89
CA PHE A 22 6.83 14.72 36.65
C PHE A 22 7.88 15.82 36.87
N MET A 23 9.13 15.44 37.15
CA MET A 23 10.24 16.39 37.28
C MET A 23 10.52 17.13 35.95
N GLU A 24 10.40 16.45 34.81
CA GLU A 24 10.49 17.09 33.49
C GLU A 24 9.35 18.09 33.24
N ILE A 25 8.12 17.75 33.66
CA ILE A 25 6.99 18.67 33.57
C ILE A 25 7.20 19.92 34.44
N LEU A 26 7.71 19.75 35.67
CA LEU A 26 8.04 20.89 36.53
C LEU A 26 9.13 21.75 35.90
N ASN A 27 10.20 21.15 35.38
CA ASN A 27 11.24 21.89 34.66
C ASN A 27 10.66 22.64 33.46
N PHE A 28 9.71 22.04 32.75
CA PHE A 28 9.01 22.71 31.65
C PHE A 28 8.15 23.88 32.13
N MET A 29 7.41 23.77 33.23
CA MET A 29 6.61 24.89 33.77
C MET A 29 7.48 26.11 34.14
N TYR A 30 8.67 25.88 34.69
CA TYR A 30 9.56 26.95 35.15
C TYR A 30 10.52 27.46 34.06
N GLY A 31 10.93 26.60 33.13
CA GLY A 31 11.96 26.90 32.13
C GLY A 31 11.48 26.86 30.68
N MET A 32 10.21 26.52 30.43
CA MET A 32 9.60 26.35 29.10
C MET A 32 10.38 25.42 28.15
N THR A 33 11.21 24.53 28.70
CA THR A 33 12.08 23.62 27.93
C THR A 33 12.12 22.24 28.56
N LEU A 34 12.09 21.19 27.73
CA LEU A 34 12.27 19.80 28.14
C LEU A 34 13.76 19.45 28.16
N SER A 35 14.19 18.58 29.08
CA SER A 35 15.61 18.23 29.18
C SER A 35 16.08 17.39 27.99
N SER A 36 17.36 17.54 27.63
CA SER A 36 18.01 16.78 26.55
C SER A 36 17.96 15.24 26.70
N ARG A 37 17.63 14.73 27.90
CA ARG A 37 17.41 13.31 28.18
C ARG A 37 16.04 12.85 27.70
N ALA A 38 14.99 13.61 28.02
CA ALA A 38 13.62 13.34 27.58
C ALA A 38 13.49 13.44 26.04
N MET A 39 14.22 14.37 25.41
CA MET A 39 14.21 14.55 23.94
C MET A 39 14.81 13.38 23.14
N LYS A 40 15.54 12.45 23.78
CA LYS A 40 16.25 11.35 23.08
C LYS A 40 15.53 10.00 23.13
N SER A 41 14.55 9.86 24.02
CA SER A 41 13.85 8.59 24.27
C SER A 41 12.37 8.74 23.99
N SER A 42 11.85 8.01 23.00
CA SER A 42 10.42 8.03 22.66
C SER A 42 9.53 7.56 23.82
N CYS A 43 9.99 6.61 24.64
CA CYS A 43 9.26 6.12 25.82
C CYS A 43 9.11 7.20 26.89
N THR A 44 10.21 7.87 27.24
CA THR A 44 10.21 8.92 28.27
C THR A 44 9.41 10.13 27.84
N LEU A 45 9.47 10.48 26.55
CA LEU A 45 8.69 11.58 26.00
C LEU A 45 7.19 11.25 25.94
N PHE A 46 6.83 9.98 25.70
CA PHE A 46 5.45 9.51 25.78
C PHE A 46 4.91 9.54 27.22
N GLU A 47 5.70 9.14 28.21
CA GLU A 47 5.31 9.25 29.63
C GLU A 47 5.09 10.71 30.06
N VAL A 48 5.97 11.62 29.62
CA VAL A 48 5.81 13.07 29.82
C VAL A 48 4.54 13.58 29.14
N LEU A 49 4.23 13.11 27.93
CA LEU A 49 2.99 13.46 27.23
C LEU A 49 1.74 13.01 28.01
N MET A 50 1.72 11.76 28.50
CA MET A 50 0.60 11.23 29.28
C MET A 50 0.38 11.99 30.60
N LEU A 51 1.46 12.38 31.27
CA LEU A 51 1.37 13.21 32.46
C LEU A 51 0.98 14.66 32.13
N ALA A 52 1.48 15.22 31.03
CA ALA A 52 1.09 16.56 30.59
C ALA A 52 -0.41 16.61 30.25
N ASP A 53 -0.98 15.53 29.68
CA ASP A 53 -2.42 15.39 29.46
C ASP A 53 -3.19 15.31 30.80
N LYS A 54 -2.69 14.53 31.76
CA LYS A 54 -3.25 14.40 33.12
C LYS A 54 -3.30 15.72 33.88
N PHE A 55 -2.31 16.59 33.67
CA PHE A 55 -2.23 17.93 34.29
C PHE A 55 -2.70 19.06 33.35
N GLU A 56 -3.23 18.73 32.17
CA GLU A 56 -3.78 19.66 31.17
C GLU A 56 -2.81 20.79 30.73
N ILE A 57 -1.52 20.46 30.60
CA ILE A 57 -0.47 21.42 30.23
C ILE A 57 -0.32 21.46 28.70
N ILE A 58 -1.20 22.23 28.04
CA ILE A 58 -1.33 22.27 26.57
C ILE A 58 0.00 22.57 25.86
N SER A 59 0.77 23.54 26.33
CA SER A 59 2.05 23.91 25.72
C SER A 59 3.11 22.80 25.77
N CYS A 60 3.05 21.94 26.80
CA CYS A 60 3.92 20.77 26.92
C CYS A 60 3.49 19.68 25.94
N ILE A 61 2.17 19.47 25.80
CA ILE A 61 1.59 18.49 24.86
C ILE A 61 2.00 18.82 23.43
N GLU A 62 1.85 20.08 23.00
CA GLU A 62 2.23 20.51 21.64
C GLU A 62 3.73 20.29 21.35
N GLN A 63 4.59 20.63 22.31
CA GLN A 63 6.04 20.45 22.15
C GLN A 63 6.42 18.96 22.13
N CYS A 64 5.82 18.14 22.99
CA CYS A 64 6.04 16.70 22.98
C CYS A 64 5.59 16.07 21.66
N VAL A 65 4.43 16.45 21.13
CA VAL A 65 3.92 15.97 19.84
C VAL A 65 4.87 16.30 18.70
N GLN A 66 5.38 17.54 18.63
CA GLN A 66 6.37 17.93 17.60
C GLN A 66 7.64 17.09 17.69
N LEU A 67 8.18 16.92 18.90
CA LEU A 67 9.39 16.12 19.12
C LEU A 67 9.18 14.63 18.80
N LEU A 68 8.00 14.07 19.11
CA LEU A 68 7.66 12.68 18.78
C LEU A 68 7.50 12.45 17.27
N VAL A 69 7.07 13.47 16.52
CA VAL A 69 7.00 13.43 15.05
C VAL A 69 8.39 13.48 14.42
N ASP A 70 9.31 14.27 14.99
CA ASP A 70 10.68 14.41 14.48
C ASP A 70 11.57 13.18 14.78
N LEU A 71 11.21 12.37 15.79
CA LEU A 71 11.93 11.15 16.16
C LEU A 71 11.63 9.97 15.21
N PRO A 72 12.61 9.06 14.99
CA PRO A 72 12.38 7.89 14.15
C PRO A 72 11.33 6.98 14.77
N MET A 73 10.20 6.82 14.07
CA MET A 73 9.08 5.98 14.49
C MET A 73 9.43 4.49 14.45
N THR A 74 9.09 3.77 15.52
CA THR A 74 9.18 2.29 15.57
C THR A 74 7.77 1.70 15.53
N ARG A 75 7.66 0.39 15.27
CA ARG A 75 6.35 -0.29 15.23
C ARG A 75 5.65 -0.27 16.58
N GLU A 76 6.41 -0.49 17.65
CA GLU A 76 5.90 -0.48 19.04
C GLU A 76 5.45 0.92 19.46
N SER A 77 6.22 1.97 19.12
CA SER A 77 5.82 3.35 19.40
C SER A 77 4.58 3.76 18.61
N ALA A 78 4.49 3.39 17.33
CA ALA A 78 3.31 3.68 16.53
C ALA A 78 2.04 3.06 17.13
N LEU A 79 2.12 1.83 17.64
CA LEU A 79 0.99 1.17 18.31
C LEU A 79 0.57 1.89 19.58
N SER A 80 1.55 2.23 20.43
CA SER A 80 1.27 2.97 21.68
C SER A 80 0.59 4.32 21.42
N TYR A 81 0.85 4.96 20.27
CA TYR A 81 0.23 6.24 19.93
C TYR A 81 -1.25 6.10 19.50
N PHE A 82 -1.68 4.92 19.03
CA PHE A 82 -3.09 4.66 18.70
C PHE A 82 -3.94 4.36 19.94
N ASP A 83 -3.32 4.03 21.07
CA ASP A 83 -4.01 3.79 22.34
C ASP A 83 -4.30 5.08 23.12
N ILE A 84 -3.77 6.24 22.67
CA ILE A 84 -4.01 7.55 23.28
C ILE A 84 -5.45 8.00 22.97
N PRO A 85 -6.20 8.56 23.95
CA PRO A 85 -7.50 9.17 23.69
C PRO A 85 -7.41 10.28 22.63
N MET A 86 -8.34 10.24 21.66
CA MET A 86 -8.37 11.17 20.54
C MET A 86 -8.63 12.62 20.99
N ARG A 87 -7.58 13.46 20.95
CA ARG A 87 -7.67 14.92 21.04
C ARG A 87 -7.14 15.59 19.78
N SER A 88 -7.50 16.85 19.58
CA SER A 88 -7.08 17.66 18.41
C SER A 88 -5.56 17.78 18.30
N GLU A 89 -4.88 17.84 19.44
CA GLU A 89 -3.45 18.12 19.56
C GLU A 89 -2.61 16.92 19.09
N TYR A 90 -3.15 15.70 19.17
CA TYR A 90 -2.47 14.46 18.77
C TYR A 90 -2.60 14.14 17.27
N GLN A 91 -3.41 14.89 16.51
CA GLN A 91 -3.65 14.65 15.08
C GLN A 91 -2.36 14.57 14.24
N PRO A 92 -1.35 15.43 14.42
CA PRO A 92 -0.10 15.33 13.67
C PRO A 92 0.63 14.01 13.92
N LEU A 93 0.66 13.56 15.19
CA LEU A 93 1.31 12.32 15.60
C LEU A 93 0.58 11.10 15.04
N ILE A 94 -0.76 11.08 15.14
CA ILE A 94 -1.59 9.99 14.61
C ILE A 94 -1.46 9.92 13.08
N ASN A 95 -1.39 11.06 12.39
CA ASN A 95 -1.20 11.10 10.94
C ASN A 95 0.18 10.58 10.51
N GLU A 96 1.24 10.91 11.27
CA GLU A 96 2.59 10.39 11.01
C GLU A 96 2.68 8.88 11.30
N ALA A 97 2.12 8.44 12.43
CA ALA A 97 2.02 7.03 12.77
C ALA A 97 1.22 6.26 11.72
N THR A 98 0.11 6.82 11.23
CA THR A 98 -0.69 6.25 10.14
C THR A 98 0.14 6.11 8.85
N ARG A 99 0.91 7.13 8.48
CA ARG A 99 1.79 7.09 7.30
C ARG A 99 2.92 6.07 7.47
N PHE A 100 3.48 5.96 8.66
CA PHE A 100 4.51 4.97 8.99
C PHE A 100 3.97 3.53 8.96
N LEU A 101 2.79 3.29 9.51
CA LEU A 101 2.15 1.98 9.44
C LEU A 101 1.77 1.63 7.99
N ALA A 102 1.23 2.57 7.23
CA ALA A 102 0.92 2.36 5.82
C ALA A 102 2.16 2.01 4.98
N SER A 103 3.33 2.59 5.30
CA SER A 103 4.59 2.25 4.61
C SER A 103 5.18 0.91 5.08
N CYS A 104 5.04 0.56 6.37
CA CYS A 104 5.46 -0.73 6.90
C CYS A 104 4.65 -1.90 6.33
N TYR A 105 3.36 -1.68 6.06
CA TYR A 105 2.44 -2.68 5.52
C TYR A 105 2.16 -2.50 4.02
N GLU A 106 3.14 -1.97 3.27
CA GLU A 106 3.01 -1.81 1.81
C GLU A 106 2.67 -3.14 1.12
N ASP A 107 3.25 -4.27 1.58
CA ASP A 107 2.95 -5.62 1.10
C ASP A 107 2.08 -6.41 2.13
N LEU A 108 0.76 -6.22 2.11
CA LEU A 108 -0.17 -6.93 3.02
C LEU A 108 -0.04 -8.46 3.00
N THR A 109 0.30 -9.04 1.84
CA THR A 109 0.35 -10.50 1.66
C THR A 109 1.45 -11.19 2.48
N LYS A 110 2.50 -10.46 2.88
CA LYS A 110 3.62 -11.00 3.67
C LYS A 110 3.39 -10.94 5.17
N HIS A 111 2.54 -10.01 5.62
CA HIS A 111 2.31 -9.71 7.05
C HIS A 111 0.91 -10.13 7.51
N LEU A 112 0.24 -11.05 6.80
CA LEU A 112 -1.15 -11.42 7.08
C LEU A 112 -1.36 -11.94 8.51
N ASP A 113 -0.45 -12.78 9.00
CA ASP A 113 -0.59 -13.39 10.33
C ASP A 113 -0.42 -12.34 11.43
N GLU A 114 0.60 -11.47 11.31
CA GLU A 114 0.86 -10.35 12.21
C GLU A 114 -0.30 -9.36 12.21
N LEU A 115 -0.80 -8.97 11.03
CA LEU A 115 -1.93 -8.04 10.87
C LEU A 115 -3.21 -8.57 11.52
N CYS A 116 -3.41 -9.89 11.51
CA CYS A 116 -4.58 -10.52 12.13
C CYS A 116 -4.59 -10.37 13.66
N ASP A 117 -3.44 -10.20 14.30
CA ASP A 117 -3.31 -9.97 15.75
C ASP A 117 -3.42 -8.49 16.15
N MET A 118 -3.50 -7.58 15.17
CA MET A 118 -3.47 -6.14 15.42
C MET A 118 -4.83 -5.57 15.86
N PRO A 119 -4.83 -4.46 16.65
CA PRO A 119 -6.03 -3.73 17.03
C PRO A 119 -6.82 -3.20 15.83
N VAL A 120 -8.12 -2.96 16.07
CA VAL A 120 -9.08 -2.44 15.07
C VAL A 120 -8.59 -1.15 14.42
N THR A 121 -8.08 -0.21 15.22
CA THR A 121 -7.63 1.12 14.77
C THR A 121 -6.49 1.03 13.75
N VAL A 122 -5.57 0.09 13.95
CA VAL A 122 -4.45 -0.17 13.04
C VAL A 122 -4.95 -0.82 11.76
N MET A 123 -5.84 -1.80 11.89
CA MET A 123 -6.44 -2.45 10.73
C MET A 123 -7.22 -1.46 9.87
N GLU A 124 -7.99 -0.57 10.51
CA GLU A 124 -8.75 0.46 9.81
C GLU A 124 -7.84 1.45 9.08
N THR A 125 -6.77 1.91 9.71
CA THR A 125 -5.85 2.87 9.11
C THR A 125 -5.06 2.28 7.95
N VAL A 126 -4.55 1.05 8.10
CA VAL A 126 -3.83 0.34 7.04
C VAL A 126 -4.76 0.09 5.86
N LEU A 127 -5.94 -0.49 6.10
CA LEU A 127 -6.88 -0.75 5.01
C LEU A 127 -7.44 0.55 4.43
N CYS A 128 -7.71 1.60 5.19
CA CYS A 128 -8.18 2.88 4.64
C CYS A 128 -7.13 3.62 3.80
N SER A 129 -5.86 3.22 3.85
CA SER A 129 -4.79 3.86 3.10
C SER A 129 -4.80 3.47 1.61
N ASP A 130 -4.43 4.43 0.75
CA ASP A 130 -4.42 4.26 -0.71
C ASP A 130 -3.13 3.63 -1.23
N ASN A 131 -2.07 3.62 -0.40
CA ASN A 131 -0.72 3.23 -0.78
C ASN A 131 -0.45 1.73 -0.65
N VAL A 132 -1.45 0.94 -0.25
CA VAL A 132 -1.28 -0.49 -0.04
C VAL A 132 -1.13 -1.21 -1.37
N ARG A 133 -0.04 -1.99 -1.55
CA ARG A 133 0.13 -2.84 -2.72
C ARG A 133 -0.69 -4.11 -2.57
N VAL A 134 -1.87 -4.09 -3.18
CA VAL A 134 -2.75 -5.26 -3.27
C VAL A 134 -3.00 -5.60 -4.72
N SER A 135 -3.03 -6.89 -5.05
CA SER A 135 -3.30 -7.37 -6.42
C SER A 135 -4.73 -7.07 -6.87
N SER A 136 -5.68 -7.02 -5.95
CA SER A 136 -7.09 -6.73 -6.20
C SER A 136 -7.82 -6.37 -4.90
N GLU A 137 -8.90 -5.60 -5.00
CA GLU A 137 -9.77 -5.28 -3.87
C GLU A 137 -10.40 -6.54 -3.23
N ASP A 138 -10.55 -7.61 -4.02
CA ASP A 138 -11.01 -8.91 -3.50
C ASP A 138 -10.11 -9.44 -2.38
N CYS A 139 -8.79 -9.21 -2.47
CA CYS A 139 -7.86 -9.62 -1.43
C CYS A 139 -8.04 -8.78 -0.16
N VAL A 140 -8.36 -7.49 -0.31
CA VAL A 140 -8.65 -6.61 0.83
C VAL A 140 -9.89 -7.10 1.59
N TYR A 141 -10.93 -7.48 0.85
CA TYR A 141 -12.12 -8.08 1.42
C TYR A 141 -11.81 -9.39 2.17
N ASP A 142 -11.03 -10.28 1.56
CA ASP A 142 -10.67 -11.56 2.19
C ASP A 142 -9.83 -11.37 3.47
N ILE A 143 -8.93 -10.38 3.48
CA ILE A 143 -8.11 -10.04 4.64
C ILE A 143 -8.99 -9.45 5.76
N ALA A 144 -9.88 -8.52 5.43
CA ALA A 144 -10.82 -7.94 6.39
C ALA A 144 -11.72 -9.01 7.01
N LEU A 145 -12.21 -9.97 6.21
CA LEU A 145 -13.05 -11.06 6.68
C LEU A 145 -12.28 -12.03 7.60
N LYS A 146 -11.03 -12.36 7.24
CA LYS A 146 -10.16 -13.20 8.09
C LYS A 146 -9.86 -12.53 9.43
N TRP A 147 -9.53 -11.25 9.41
CA TRP A 147 -9.28 -10.47 10.62
C TRP A 147 -10.54 -10.42 11.51
N ALA A 148 -11.71 -10.13 10.92
CA ALA A 148 -12.96 -10.04 11.67
C ALA A 148 -13.36 -11.38 12.31
N ARG A 149 -13.09 -12.51 11.64
CA ARG A 149 -13.32 -13.85 12.20
C ARG A 149 -12.39 -14.19 13.37
N LYS A 150 -11.18 -13.65 13.40
CA LYS A 150 -10.20 -13.89 14.47
C LYS A 150 -10.51 -13.02 15.70
N GLN A 151 -10.85 -11.76 15.49
CA GLN A 151 -11.11 -10.79 16.57
C GLN A 151 -12.50 -10.94 17.18
N TYR A 152 -13.51 -11.33 16.38
CA TYR A 152 -14.88 -11.50 16.84
C TYR A 152 -15.38 -12.93 16.56
N PRO A 153 -15.25 -13.84 17.55
CA PRO A 153 -15.79 -15.20 17.42
C PRO A 153 -17.32 -15.24 17.35
N ARG A 154 -18.00 -14.19 17.82
CA ARG A 154 -19.46 -14.07 17.83
C ARG A 154 -19.97 -13.46 16.53
N LEU A 155 -21.02 -14.07 15.96
CA LEU A 155 -21.60 -13.66 14.68
C LEU A 155 -22.22 -12.25 14.73
N GLU A 156 -22.88 -11.90 15.83
CA GLU A 156 -23.59 -10.62 16.00
C GLU A 156 -22.62 -9.44 16.09
N ASP A 157 -21.59 -9.54 16.94
CA ASP A 157 -20.55 -8.51 17.09
C ASP A 157 -19.80 -8.30 15.77
N ARG A 158 -19.54 -9.39 15.05
CA ARG A 158 -18.91 -9.34 13.74
C ARG A 158 -19.79 -8.68 12.68
N ARG A 159 -21.11 -8.93 12.68
CA ARG A 159 -22.06 -8.29 11.76
C ARG A 159 -22.16 -6.79 12.02
N ALA A 160 -22.25 -6.38 13.28
CA ALA A 160 -22.28 -4.98 13.65
C ALA A 160 -20.99 -4.25 13.22
N PHE A 161 -19.83 -4.85 13.52
CA PHE A 161 -18.54 -4.29 13.14
C PHE A 161 -18.33 -4.23 11.62
N LEU A 162 -18.62 -5.32 10.92
CA LEU A 162 -18.48 -5.34 9.47
C LEU A 162 -19.46 -4.36 8.82
N GLY A 163 -20.71 -4.26 9.29
CA GLY A 163 -21.67 -3.27 8.79
C GLY A 163 -21.19 -1.82 8.92
N SER A 164 -20.55 -1.45 10.04
CA SER A 164 -20.06 -0.09 10.25
C SER A 164 -18.74 0.21 9.53
N CYS A 165 -17.88 -0.79 9.36
CA CYS A 165 -16.50 -0.55 8.94
C CYS A 165 -16.23 -1.02 7.51
N ILE A 166 -16.91 -2.05 7.00
CA ILE A 166 -16.55 -2.67 5.72
C ILE A 166 -16.76 -1.73 4.52
N THR A 167 -17.76 -0.85 4.57
CA THR A 167 -17.99 0.20 3.55
C THR A 167 -16.88 1.24 3.52
N ARG A 168 -16.26 1.50 4.67
CA ARG A 168 -15.10 2.41 4.78
C ARG A 168 -13.80 1.74 4.34
N LEU A 169 -13.68 0.43 4.58
CA LEU A 169 -12.44 -0.33 4.38
C LEU A 169 -12.30 -0.91 2.96
N VAL A 170 -13.40 -1.41 2.41
CA VAL A 170 -13.45 -2.12 1.12
C VAL A 170 -14.23 -1.30 0.11
N ARG A 171 -13.63 -1.10 -1.05
CA ARG A 171 -14.26 -0.39 -2.16
C ARG A 171 -15.07 -1.36 -3.00
N PHE A 172 -16.29 -1.64 -2.58
CA PHE A 172 -17.20 -2.57 -3.25
C PHE A 172 -17.36 -2.37 -4.77
N PRO A 173 -17.39 -1.13 -5.32
CA PRO A 173 -17.44 -0.92 -6.77
C PRO A 173 -16.27 -1.54 -7.55
N TYR A 174 -15.14 -1.76 -6.88
CA TYR A 174 -13.89 -2.26 -7.45
C TYR A 174 -13.73 -3.80 -7.31
N LEU A 175 -14.63 -4.49 -6.60
CA LEU A 175 -14.62 -5.94 -6.46
C LEU A 175 -15.01 -6.64 -7.77
N ARG A 176 -14.57 -7.88 -8.00
CA ARG A 176 -15.03 -8.67 -9.16
C ARG A 176 -16.51 -9.08 -8.98
N CYS A 177 -17.25 -9.23 -10.09
CA CYS A 177 -18.67 -9.64 -10.02
C CYS A 177 -18.86 -11.02 -9.37
N ALA A 178 -17.89 -11.93 -9.53
CA ALA A 178 -17.87 -13.21 -8.81
C ALA A 178 -17.80 -13.00 -7.29
N LYS A 179 -16.95 -12.07 -6.84
CA LYS A 179 -16.78 -11.75 -5.41
C LYS A 179 -17.98 -11.03 -4.82
N LEU A 180 -18.64 -10.14 -5.57
CA LEU A 180 -19.90 -9.52 -5.15
C LEU A 180 -21.01 -10.55 -4.91
N ARG A 181 -21.03 -11.66 -5.67
CA ARG A 181 -21.94 -12.79 -5.41
C ARG A 181 -21.58 -13.53 -4.13
N GLU A 182 -20.29 -13.68 -3.82
CA GLU A 182 -19.83 -14.26 -2.55
C GLU A 182 -20.18 -13.36 -1.36
N VAL A 183 -20.12 -12.02 -1.53
CA VAL A 183 -20.56 -11.05 -0.50
C VAL A 183 -22.03 -11.24 -0.17
N LEU A 184 -22.91 -11.38 -1.18
CA LEU A 184 -24.34 -11.64 -0.99
C LEU A 184 -24.62 -12.99 -0.31
N ALA A 185 -23.76 -13.98 -0.52
CA ALA A 185 -23.89 -15.31 0.09
C ALA A 185 -23.22 -15.41 1.47
N CYS A 186 -22.60 -14.34 1.96
CA CYS A 186 -21.84 -14.36 3.20
C CYS A 186 -22.75 -14.19 4.42
N GLU A 187 -22.84 -15.22 5.28
CA GLU A 187 -23.61 -15.16 6.54
C GLU A 187 -23.03 -14.19 7.57
N ASP A 188 -21.78 -13.76 7.36
CA ASP A 188 -21.03 -12.87 8.23
C ASP A 188 -21.48 -11.41 8.09
N LEU A 189 -22.25 -11.09 7.05
CA LEU A 189 -22.81 -9.77 6.78
C LEU A 189 -24.33 -9.80 6.98
N ASP A 190 -24.90 -8.64 7.32
CA ASP A 190 -26.34 -8.46 7.26
C ASP A 190 -26.80 -8.47 5.79
N HIS A 191 -27.88 -9.19 5.51
CA HIS A 191 -28.36 -9.43 4.16
C HIS A 191 -28.85 -8.14 3.51
N ASP A 192 -29.50 -7.25 4.27
CA ASP A 192 -30.02 -6.00 3.72
C ASP A 192 -28.89 -5.02 3.43
N PHE A 193 -27.92 -4.91 4.33
CA PHE A 193 -26.69 -4.17 4.09
C PHE A 193 -25.90 -4.69 2.87
N ALA A 194 -25.74 -6.01 2.73
CA ALA A 194 -25.04 -6.60 1.59
C ALA A 194 -25.74 -6.33 0.26
N LYS A 195 -27.09 -6.31 0.23
CA LYS A 195 -27.87 -5.96 -0.98
C LYS A 195 -27.62 -4.52 -1.39
N ASP A 196 -27.66 -3.58 -0.45
CA ASP A 196 -27.49 -2.15 -0.73
C ASP A 196 -26.11 -1.88 -1.31
N VAL A 197 -25.08 -2.38 -0.64
CA VAL A 197 -23.68 -2.20 -1.03
C VAL A 197 -23.37 -2.86 -2.39
N VAL A 198 -23.91 -4.05 -2.66
CA VAL A 198 -23.73 -4.73 -3.95
C VAL A 198 -24.55 -4.04 -5.06
N GLY A 199 -25.73 -3.51 -4.73
CA GLY A 199 -26.54 -2.69 -5.62
C GLY A 199 -25.76 -1.47 -6.09
N GLU A 200 -25.20 -0.68 -5.17
CA GLU A 200 -24.36 0.47 -5.48
C GLU A 200 -23.14 0.10 -6.33
N ALA A 201 -22.45 -1.00 -5.99
CA ALA A 201 -21.31 -1.49 -6.76
C ALA A 201 -21.68 -1.90 -8.19
N LEU A 202 -22.84 -2.50 -8.40
CA LEU A 202 -23.34 -2.86 -9.72
C LEU A 202 -23.77 -1.62 -10.52
N PHE A 203 -24.41 -0.64 -9.88
CA PHE A 203 -24.75 0.64 -10.52
C PHE A 203 -23.50 1.37 -11.00
N PHE A 204 -22.44 1.42 -10.17
CA PHE A 204 -21.16 2.01 -10.56
C PHE A 204 -20.52 1.33 -11.77
N LYS A 205 -20.65 0.01 -11.88
CA LYS A 205 -20.13 -0.74 -13.03
C LYS A 205 -20.91 -0.50 -14.32
N VAL A 206 -22.20 -0.20 -14.23
CA VAL A 206 -23.05 0.08 -15.39
C VAL A 206 -22.86 1.51 -15.89
N ASP A 207 -22.75 2.49 -14.99
CA ASP A 207 -22.48 3.88 -15.34
C ASP A 207 -21.70 4.61 -14.22
N PRO A 208 -20.37 4.80 -14.37
CA PRO A 208 -19.55 5.49 -13.38
C PRO A 208 -19.94 6.95 -13.15
N ARG A 209 -20.65 7.58 -14.11
CA ARG A 209 -21.03 9.01 -14.06
C ARG A 209 -22.28 9.25 -13.21
N ARG A 210 -23.08 8.21 -12.95
CA ARG A 210 -24.31 8.29 -12.15
C ARG A 210 -24.08 8.15 -10.65
N CYS A 211 -22.88 7.76 -10.22
CA CYS A 211 -22.55 7.58 -8.80
C CYS A 211 -22.19 8.89 -8.06
N ILE A 212 -22.54 10.05 -8.63
CA ILE A 212 -22.51 11.33 -7.93
C ILE A 212 -23.95 11.63 -7.52
N TRP A 213 -24.50 10.92 -6.53
CA TRP A 213 -25.76 11.29 -5.89
C TRP A 213 -25.62 11.29 -4.36
N GLU A 214 -25.88 12.48 -3.82
CA GLU A 214 -26.15 12.93 -2.45
C GLU A 214 -25.09 12.72 -1.33
N PRO A 215 -24.51 13.82 -0.78
CA PRO A 215 -23.48 13.80 0.28
C PRO A 215 -23.93 13.33 1.68
N ASN A 216 -25.13 12.77 1.85
CA ASN A 216 -25.81 12.83 3.15
C ASN A 216 -25.99 11.53 3.94
N THR A 217 -25.32 10.43 3.61
CA THR A 217 -25.33 9.26 4.52
C THR A 217 -23.99 8.55 4.67
N PHE A 218 -23.06 8.70 3.72
CA PHE A 218 -21.74 8.09 3.80
C PHE A 218 -20.72 9.12 3.36
N GLN A 219 -19.67 9.34 4.14
CA GLN A 219 -18.55 10.19 3.74
C GLN A 219 -17.89 9.57 2.50
N VAL A 220 -18.40 9.94 1.33
CA VAL A 220 -17.82 9.61 0.03
C VAL A 220 -16.49 10.33 -0.04
N LYS A 221 -15.43 9.67 0.44
CA LYS A 221 -14.06 10.01 0.04
C LYS A 221 -14.05 9.96 -1.48
N SER A 222 -13.44 10.96 -2.09
CA SER A 222 -13.10 10.93 -3.52
C SER A 222 -12.50 9.57 -3.84
N PHE A 223 -13.22 8.75 -4.62
CA PHE A 223 -12.76 7.43 -5.02
C PHE A 223 -11.63 7.57 -6.04
N SER A 224 -10.41 7.89 -5.58
CA SER A 224 -9.20 7.60 -6.33
C SER A 224 -8.93 6.10 -6.19
N GLU A 225 -8.91 5.36 -7.30
CA GLU A 225 -8.61 3.93 -7.34
C GLU A 225 -7.32 3.62 -6.54
N ARG A 226 -7.29 2.52 -5.75
CA ARG A 226 -6.02 1.96 -5.25
C ARG A 226 -5.31 1.39 -6.47
N ALA A 227 -4.74 2.26 -7.28
CA ALA A 227 -3.94 1.85 -8.40
C ALA A 227 -2.75 1.12 -7.78
N CYS A 228 -2.60 -0.17 -8.09
CA CYS A 228 -1.28 -0.79 -8.00
C CYS A 228 -0.39 0.02 -8.97
N MET A 229 0.25 1.06 -8.44
CA MET A 229 1.04 1.98 -9.23
C MET A 229 2.35 1.34 -9.66
N LYS A 230 2.69 0.13 -9.16
CA LYS A 230 3.94 -0.58 -9.44
C LYS A 230 3.70 -2.09 -9.48
N LEU A 231 3.94 -2.73 -10.62
CA LEU A 231 3.85 -4.17 -10.83
C LEU A 231 5.21 -4.74 -11.26
N GLU A 232 5.61 -5.88 -10.68
CA GLU A 232 6.73 -6.68 -11.17
C GLU A 232 6.21 -7.99 -11.77
N PHE A 233 6.52 -8.25 -13.04
CA PHE A 233 6.09 -9.45 -13.76
C PHE A 233 7.31 -10.24 -14.27
N LEU A 234 7.30 -11.55 -14.05
CA LEU A 234 8.34 -12.47 -14.51
C LEU A 234 7.85 -13.22 -15.76
N PHE A 235 8.67 -13.22 -16.81
CA PHE A 235 8.37 -13.88 -18.07
C PHE A 235 9.54 -14.80 -18.45
N ASN A 236 9.29 -16.10 -18.40
CA ASN A 236 10.29 -17.12 -18.69
C ASN A 236 10.04 -17.73 -20.07
N ILE A 237 11.07 -17.80 -20.91
CA ILE A 237 11.00 -18.36 -22.26
C ILE A 237 12.07 -19.44 -22.41
N THR A 238 11.71 -20.62 -22.89
CA THR A 238 12.67 -21.71 -23.14
C THR A 238 13.47 -21.47 -24.42
N ILE A 239 14.72 -21.93 -24.46
CA ILE A 239 15.58 -21.82 -25.65
C ILE A 239 14.94 -22.46 -26.89
N GLU A 240 14.28 -23.60 -26.73
CA GLU A 240 13.55 -24.26 -27.82
C GLU A 240 12.43 -23.39 -28.40
N ALA A 241 11.78 -22.56 -27.57
CA ALA A 241 10.74 -21.65 -28.04
C ALA A 241 11.37 -20.46 -28.77
N CYS A 242 12.53 -20.00 -28.33
CA CYS A 242 13.35 -19.02 -29.05
C CYS A 242 13.89 -19.56 -30.38
N GLU A 243 14.26 -20.83 -30.49
CA GLU A 243 14.74 -21.41 -31.74
C GLU A 243 13.61 -21.56 -32.78
N LYS A 244 12.40 -21.90 -32.30
CA LYS A 244 11.20 -22.05 -33.15
C LYS A 244 10.62 -20.72 -33.64
N LEU A 245 10.99 -19.60 -33.01
CA LEU A 245 10.53 -18.25 -33.37
C LEU A 245 11.03 -17.83 -34.77
N ARG A 246 10.10 -17.76 -35.73
CA ARG A 246 10.38 -17.15 -37.05
C ARG A 246 10.33 -15.64 -36.95
N VAL A 247 10.84 -14.98 -38.00
CA VAL A 247 10.71 -13.52 -38.13
C VAL A 247 9.21 -13.19 -38.18
N TRP A 248 8.76 -12.28 -37.32
CA TRP A 248 7.35 -11.90 -37.09
C TRP A 248 6.50 -12.85 -36.24
N ASP A 249 7.02 -14.01 -35.85
CA ASP A 249 6.34 -14.82 -34.84
C ASP A 249 6.45 -14.15 -33.46
N LYS A 250 5.47 -14.45 -32.60
CA LYS A 250 5.30 -13.82 -31.29
C LYS A 250 5.13 -14.86 -30.22
N ILE A 251 5.79 -14.66 -29.07
CA ILE A 251 5.50 -15.39 -27.84
C ILE A 251 4.87 -14.40 -26.87
N SER A 252 3.59 -14.63 -26.55
CA SER A 252 2.84 -13.80 -25.62
C SER A 252 2.87 -14.37 -24.21
N SER A 253 3.01 -13.51 -23.21
CA SER A 253 2.86 -13.90 -21.81
C SER A 253 1.39 -14.10 -21.43
N LYS A 254 1.16 -14.61 -20.23
CA LYS A 254 -0.14 -14.50 -19.58
C LYS A 254 -0.51 -13.01 -19.42
N ILE A 255 -1.79 -12.72 -19.50
CA ILE A 255 -2.34 -11.40 -19.23
C ILE A 255 -2.15 -11.08 -17.75
N PHE A 256 -1.67 -9.89 -17.46
CA PHE A 256 -1.56 -9.32 -16.13
C PHE A 256 -2.29 -7.98 -16.06
N TYR A 257 -2.65 -7.55 -14.85
CA TYR A 257 -3.45 -6.36 -14.65
C TYR A 257 -2.62 -5.28 -13.93
N LEU A 258 -2.63 -4.07 -14.47
CA LEU A 258 -2.04 -2.88 -13.86
C LEU A 258 -3.15 -1.82 -13.81
N GLY A 259 -3.63 -1.46 -12.60
CA GLY A 259 -4.75 -0.51 -12.44
C GLY A 259 -6.01 -0.92 -13.20
N LYS A 260 -6.44 -2.19 -13.07
CA LYS A 260 -7.55 -2.84 -13.80
C LYS A 260 -7.42 -2.94 -15.32
N ARG A 261 -6.29 -2.53 -15.88
CA ARG A 261 -6.04 -2.58 -17.31
C ARG A 261 -5.23 -3.83 -17.65
N SER A 262 -5.68 -4.58 -18.64
CA SER A 262 -5.03 -5.81 -19.05
C SER A 262 -3.85 -5.52 -19.99
N PHE A 263 -2.68 -5.99 -19.57
CA PHE A 263 -1.45 -5.93 -20.33
C PHE A 263 -0.88 -7.34 -20.50
N PHE A 264 -0.07 -7.52 -21.53
CA PHE A 264 0.71 -8.73 -21.74
C PHE A 264 2.04 -8.37 -22.39
N LEU A 265 3.04 -9.22 -22.19
CA LEU A 265 4.34 -9.08 -22.84
C LEU A 265 4.34 -9.89 -24.14
N GLU A 266 4.90 -9.32 -25.19
CA GLU A 266 5.20 -10.04 -26.43
C GLU A 266 6.71 -10.04 -26.67
N ALA A 267 7.31 -11.22 -26.69
CA ALA A 267 8.65 -11.42 -27.21
C ALA A 267 8.59 -11.70 -28.71
N GLN A 268 9.42 -11.01 -29.49
CA GLN A 268 9.42 -11.11 -30.95
C GLN A 268 10.85 -11.13 -31.50
N ARG A 269 11.02 -11.85 -32.61
CA ARG A 269 12.24 -11.77 -33.43
C ARG A 269 12.11 -10.61 -34.40
N CYS A 270 12.77 -9.49 -34.09
CA CYS A 270 12.66 -8.25 -34.86
C CYS A 270 13.81 -8.08 -35.86
N LYS A 271 13.49 -7.49 -37.01
CA LYS A 271 14.46 -6.92 -37.96
C LYS A 271 14.33 -5.40 -37.93
N SER A 272 15.38 -4.72 -37.48
CA SER A 272 15.40 -3.25 -37.49
C SER A 272 15.56 -2.66 -38.90
N ASN A 273 16.18 -3.40 -39.83
CA ASN A 273 16.32 -3.03 -41.25
C ASN A 273 16.54 -4.28 -42.14
N PRO A 274 16.25 -4.24 -43.45
CA PRO A 274 16.49 -5.36 -44.38
C PRO A 274 17.94 -5.84 -44.42
N HIS A 275 18.89 -4.93 -44.17
CA HIS A 275 20.33 -5.18 -44.16
C HIS A 275 20.90 -5.47 -42.77
N GLN A 276 20.08 -5.47 -41.72
CA GLN A 276 20.54 -5.63 -40.34
C GLN A 276 20.14 -7.00 -39.80
N SER A 277 20.99 -7.54 -38.94
CA SER A 277 20.79 -8.87 -38.36
C SER A 277 19.62 -8.90 -37.37
N ASP A 278 18.97 -10.05 -37.29
CA ASP A 278 17.85 -10.31 -36.39
C ASP A 278 18.24 -10.06 -34.93
N SER A 279 17.31 -9.51 -34.16
CA SER A 279 17.48 -9.16 -32.76
C SER A 279 16.27 -9.57 -31.91
N PHE A 280 16.48 -9.67 -30.60
CA PHE A 280 15.43 -10.00 -29.65
C PHE A 280 14.71 -8.73 -29.19
N GLY A 281 13.43 -8.63 -29.52
CA GLY A 281 12.54 -7.55 -29.12
C GLY A 281 11.58 -7.99 -28.02
N LEU A 282 11.24 -7.06 -27.13
CA LEU A 282 10.24 -7.25 -26.08
C LEU A 282 9.33 -6.02 -26.02
N PHE A 283 8.02 -6.29 -26.02
CA PHE A 283 6.98 -5.27 -26.03
C PHE A 283 5.97 -5.53 -24.94
N ILE A 284 5.43 -4.46 -24.39
CA ILE A 284 4.21 -4.43 -23.57
C ILE A 284 3.08 -4.07 -24.51
N CYS A 285 2.05 -4.91 -24.54
CA CYS A 285 0.84 -4.71 -25.32
C CYS A 285 -0.33 -4.51 -24.36
N SER A 286 -1.17 -3.51 -24.64
CA SER A 286 -2.48 -3.42 -24.01
C SER A 286 -3.46 -4.36 -24.71
N SER A 287 -4.23 -5.14 -23.94
CA SER A 287 -5.36 -5.90 -24.48
C SER A 287 -6.68 -5.11 -24.42
N ASP A 288 -6.74 -4.04 -23.62
CA ASP A 288 -7.94 -3.23 -23.43
C ASP A 288 -7.91 -1.94 -24.26
N ILE A 289 -9.10 -1.49 -24.65
CA ILE A 289 -9.33 -0.20 -25.29
C ILE A 289 -9.53 0.86 -24.20
N PHE A 290 -8.60 1.81 -24.09
CA PHE A 290 -8.73 2.93 -23.15
C PHE A 290 -9.19 4.19 -23.88
N SER A 291 -10.08 4.96 -23.23
CA SER A 291 -10.50 6.30 -23.68
C SER A 291 -9.48 7.39 -23.29
N GLU A 292 -8.66 7.13 -22.28
CA GLU A 292 -7.67 8.06 -21.74
C GLU A 292 -6.24 7.61 -22.08
N VAL A 293 -5.33 8.58 -22.22
CA VAL A 293 -3.90 8.32 -22.43
C VAL A 293 -3.27 7.96 -21.10
N ILE A 294 -2.48 6.91 -21.09
CA ILE A 294 -1.87 6.38 -19.88
C ILE A 294 -0.37 6.54 -19.96
N ILE A 295 0.27 7.05 -18.91
CA ILE A 295 1.72 7.10 -18.84
C ILE A 295 2.21 5.97 -17.92
N VAL A 296 3.00 5.06 -18.48
CA VAL A 296 3.59 3.91 -17.77
C VAL A 296 5.11 3.98 -17.89
N ASP A 297 5.79 4.12 -16.76
CA ASP A 297 7.23 3.85 -16.64
C ASP A 297 7.43 2.34 -16.64
N HIS A 298 8.11 1.82 -17.65
CA HIS A 298 8.40 0.40 -17.72
C HIS A 298 9.90 0.16 -17.79
N MET A 299 10.33 -0.91 -17.12
CA MET A 299 11.71 -1.35 -17.08
C MET A 299 11.80 -2.85 -17.34
N PHE A 300 12.63 -3.22 -18.30
CA PHE A 300 12.95 -4.60 -18.61
C PHE A 300 14.32 -4.98 -18.05
N ALA A 301 14.38 -6.13 -17.41
CA ALA A 301 15.59 -6.74 -16.91
C ALA A 301 15.69 -8.20 -17.33
N VAL A 302 16.91 -8.72 -17.46
CA VAL A 302 17.18 -10.13 -17.77
C VAL A 302 18.12 -10.71 -16.74
N LYS A 303 17.95 -11.98 -16.40
CA LYS A 303 18.91 -12.71 -15.57
C LYS A 303 20.11 -13.14 -16.43
N LYS A 304 21.34 -12.85 -16.00
CA LYS A 304 22.56 -13.10 -16.78
C LYS A 304 23.59 -13.91 -15.98
N LYS A 305 24.30 -14.83 -16.65
CA LYS A 305 25.50 -15.52 -16.14
C LYS A 305 26.74 -14.61 -16.16
N PRO A 306 27.71 -14.78 -15.24
CA PRO A 306 27.79 -15.80 -14.18
C PRO A 306 27.09 -15.42 -12.87
N GLU A 307 26.75 -14.13 -12.69
CA GLU A 307 26.26 -13.57 -11.42
C GLU A 307 24.86 -14.04 -11.03
N MET A 308 24.09 -14.61 -11.97
CA MET A 308 22.71 -15.06 -11.76
C MET A 308 21.78 -13.97 -11.21
N ASN A 309 22.09 -12.71 -11.48
CA ASN A 309 21.32 -11.55 -11.06
C ASN A 309 20.57 -10.92 -12.23
N PHE A 310 19.47 -10.22 -11.92
CA PHE A 310 18.74 -9.44 -12.91
C PHE A 310 19.48 -8.15 -13.23
N VAL A 311 19.82 -7.97 -14.50
CA VAL A 311 20.45 -6.76 -15.03
C VAL A 311 19.39 -5.98 -15.80
N ASN A 312 19.23 -4.70 -15.46
CA ASN A 312 18.33 -3.79 -16.16
C ASN A 312 18.88 -3.52 -17.57
N LEU A 313 18.08 -3.80 -18.59
CA LEU A 313 18.45 -3.63 -19.99
C LEU A 313 17.84 -2.38 -20.62
N HIS A 314 16.61 -2.05 -20.22
CA HIS A 314 15.86 -0.97 -20.81
C HIS A 314 14.91 -0.36 -19.80
N ARG A 315 14.81 0.97 -19.77
CA ARG A 315 13.79 1.71 -19.03
C ARG A 315 13.25 2.81 -19.94
N MET A 316 11.94 2.92 -20.03
CA MET A 316 11.30 3.93 -20.86
C MET A 316 9.95 4.31 -20.26
N VAL A 317 9.61 5.58 -20.38
CA VAL A 317 8.27 6.08 -20.09
C VAL A 317 7.47 6.05 -21.38
N ALA A 318 6.38 5.29 -21.37
CA ALA A 318 5.53 5.08 -22.53
C ALA A 318 4.15 5.67 -22.29
N SER A 319 3.65 6.41 -23.26
CA SER A 319 2.23 6.71 -23.33
C SER A 319 1.52 5.59 -24.09
N PHE A 320 0.48 5.03 -23.51
CA PHE A 320 -0.38 4.04 -24.16
C PHE A 320 -1.69 4.73 -24.56
N LYS A 321 -1.96 4.79 -25.86
CA LYS A 321 -3.30 4.99 -26.42
C LYS A 321 -3.88 3.66 -26.89
N LYS A 322 -5.15 3.68 -27.30
CA LYS A 322 -5.90 2.52 -27.78
C LYS A 322 -5.06 1.64 -28.72
N ASN A 323 -4.88 0.37 -28.34
CA ASN A 323 -4.24 -0.68 -29.14
C ASN A 323 -2.75 -0.42 -29.49
N GLU A 324 -2.06 0.40 -28.70
CA GLU A 324 -0.63 0.64 -28.87
C GLU A 324 0.19 -0.41 -28.09
N PHE A 325 1.33 -0.77 -28.68
CA PHE A 325 2.37 -1.57 -28.03
C PHE A 325 3.60 -0.70 -27.86
N CYS A 326 4.28 -0.82 -26.72
CA CYS A 326 5.50 -0.09 -26.44
C CYS A 326 6.59 -1.04 -25.97
N GLY A 327 7.83 -0.79 -26.39
CA GLY A 327 8.98 -1.57 -25.98
C GLY A 327 10.15 -1.32 -26.90
N THR A 328 11.05 -2.30 -26.96
CA THR A 328 12.28 -2.17 -27.76
C THR A 328 12.43 -3.37 -28.68
N GLN A 329 12.73 -3.08 -29.96
CA GLN A 329 13.06 -4.11 -30.95
C GLN A 329 14.39 -4.80 -30.68
N ARG A 330 15.27 -4.17 -29.88
CA ARG A 330 16.61 -4.65 -29.56
C ARG A 330 16.85 -4.57 -28.07
N LEU A 331 16.11 -5.38 -27.31
CA LEU A 331 16.27 -5.46 -25.85
C LEU A 331 17.65 -5.99 -25.50
N ILE A 332 18.08 -7.04 -26.19
CA ILE A 332 19.39 -7.65 -26.02
C ILE A 332 20.26 -7.20 -27.19
N CYS A 333 21.36 -6.50 -26.87
CA CYS A 333 22.34 -6.02 -27.85
C CYS A 333 23.23 -7.14 -28.41
N MET A 334 22.64 -8.27 -28.80
CA MET A 334 23.30 -9.44 -29.34
C MET A 334 22.56 -9.91 -30.60
N LEU A 335 23.31 -10.46 -31.56
CA LEU A 335 22.74 -11.02 -32.79
C LEU A 335 21.93 -12.26 -32.45
N TRP A 336 20.80 -12.50 -33.12
CA TRP A 336 19.93 -13.67 -32.85
C TRP A 336 20.67 -15.00 -32.85
N LYS A 337 21.60 -15.19 -33.81
CA LYS A 337 22.42 -16.41 -33.92
C LYS A 337 23.32 -16.63 -32.71
N THR A 338 23.92 -15.56 -32.17
CA THR A 338 24.76 -15.62 -30.97
C THR A 338 23.90 -15.70 -29.71
N PHE A 339 22.73 -15.07 -29.72
CA PHE A 339 21.79 -15.09 -28.61
C PHE A 339 21.23 -16.49 -28.37
N THR A 340 20.87 -17.22 -29.43
CA THR A 340 20.34 -18.60 -29.38
C THR A 340 21.41 -19.69 -29.35
N ALA A 341 22.69 -19.32 -29.30
CA ALA A 341 23.77 -20.30 -29.21
C ALA A 341 23.87 -20.90 -27.80
N ASN A 342 24.41 -22.12 -27.70
CA ASN A 342 24.54 -22.87 -26.44
C ASN A 342 25.42 -22.15 -25.39
N ASP A 343 26.31 -21.25 -25.81
CA ASP A 343 27.21 -20.46 -24.98
C ASP A 343 26.62 -19.11 -24.55
N SER A 344 25.36 -18.84 -24.88
CA SER A 344 24.70 -17.58 -24.57
C SER A 344 24.59 -17.35 -23.05
N PRO A 345 25.03 -16.18 -22.54
CA PRO A 345 25.02 -15.88 -21.11
C PRO A 345 23.62 -15.61 -20.55
N TYR A 346 22.60 -15.53 -21.40
CA TYR A 346 21.22 -15.20 -21.03
C TYR A 346 20.34 -16.42 -20.75
N PHE A 347 20.76 -17.61 -21.18
CA PHE A 347 20.04 -18.86 -20.92
C PHE A 347 20.61 -19.57 -19.69
N ILE A 348 19.78 -19.72 -18.66
CA ILE A 348 20.08 -20.44 -17.42
C ILE A 348 19.23 -21.71 -17.44
N ASP A 349 19.88 -22.87 -17.44
CA ASP A 349 19.22 -24.18 -17.56
C ASP A 349 18.27 -24.26 -18.77
N GLY A 350 18.65 -23.63 -19.89
CA GLY A 350 17.84 -23.59 -21.11
C GLY A 350 16.66 -22.59 -21.06
N VAL A 351 16.59 -21.73 -20.04
CA VAL A 351 15.51 -20.75 -19.86
C VAL A 351 16.05 -19.32 -19.83
N LEU A 352 15.43 -18.44 -20.61
CA LEU A 352 15.59 -16.99 -20.57
C LEU A 352 14.64 -16.43 -19.51
N HIS A 353 15.18 -15.79 -18.48
CA HIS A 353 14.40 -15.16 -17.42
C HIS A 353 14.32 -13.66 -17.62
N LEU A 354 13.14 -13.17 -18.03
CA LEU A 354 12.86 -11.74 -18.18
C LEU A 354 12.04 -11.25 -17.00
N LYS A 355 12.28 -10.00 -16.61
CA LYS A 355 11.51 -9.28 -15.60
C LYS A 355 11.07 -7.95 -16.16
N ALA A 356 9.78 -7.68 -16.14
CA ALA A 356 9.22 -6.37 -16.45
C ALA A 356 8.74 -5.71 -15.16
N LYS A 357 9.20 -4.50 -14.87
CA LYS A 357 8.62 -3.65 -13.83
C LYS A 357 7.83 -2.56 -14.52
N LEU A 358 6.57 -2.37 -14.16
CA LEU A 358 5.71 -1.34 -14.73
C LEU A 358 5.23 -0.45 -13.60
N SER A 359 5.25 0.86 -13.79
CA SER A 359 4.72 1.81 -12.83
C SER A 359 3.86 2.88 -13.50
N PHE A 360 2.70 3.21 -12.95
CA PHE A 360 1.95 4.37 -13.40
C PHE A 360 2.68 5.65 -12.98
N ILE A 361 2.76 6.59 -13.91
CA ILE A 361 3.09 7.98 -13.61
C ILE A 361 1.79 8.74 -13.82
N ASN A 362 1.17 9.19 -12.74
CA ASN A 362 0.07 10.16 -12.82
C ASN A 362 0.65 11.57 -13.01
#